data_AF-A0A7X4CJL5-F1
#
_entry.id   AF-A0A7X4CJL5-F1
#
_cell.length_a   1.000
_cell.length_b   1.000
_cell.length_c   1.000
_cell.angle_alpha   90.00
_cell.angle_beta   90.00
_cell.angle_gamma   90.00
#
_symmetry.space_group_name_H-M   'P 1'
#
loop_
_entity.id
_entity.type
_entity.pdbx_description
1 polymer ?
#
loop_
_entity_poly.entity_id
_entity_poly.type
_entity_poly.pdbx_seq_one_letter_code
_entity_poly.pdbx_strand_id
1 'polypeptide(L)'
;MTAFLLVPLLLLAGTAWGQASSWVVGSSGDPWADVSERWIALDDSVRLGAVQPRSVPPGHNVLRGLVRATGVAAQVNIFDYSWAFAKDPDRMEINNQLVGWNPRMWGGNAAVMRGLIDGDELTASFVHPPRIDGRPNAAVFYTFDLGVPIALDSLVFFPPQSGFTDDNRRQRNVFPVGYEVTRTNTPADWLIFEEEDVALGSPGYHPLDELVGSTFSNNQSIVSLRPPLRFTRFLRFKFGGVTSLGLLAEIQAFGRGYPQVARYLSQVKSFGEPVSLGRLTWHFTRYQQTSSGSIIEDPAAPVQLIIQTRSGTDDDPIDHFIFDELSRLLKVDRPTYEDAPAVVHAAYERAPGFQARRGEDIENWTPWSIAYVESGDEVRSADGGAFFQFRFEIATEHPFAFGVLDSVAFEVSPLLADSVLAEVSLAGPLPDPKVPLGVDTTFVYDIRTVFATSGRVGFDAIELDVPPGARFLGLEIDEVPAQEGADFSFVAAPNKFSFTFPQIFAEDTSFRVRYRSAIYQASLFLEGQLINRDPQAALLPQSIESGDARA
;
A
#
# COMPACT_ATOMS: atom_id res chain seq x y z
N MET A 1 -34.07 24.04 -48.04
CA MET A 1 -33.37 22.74 -48.03
C MET A 1 -31.90 23.04 -48.20
N THR A 2 -31.16 23.07 -47.09
CA THR A 2 -29.74 23.43 -47.06
C THR A 2 -29.09 22.38 -46.17
N ALA A 3 -28.34 21.48 -46.80
CA ALA A 3 -27.67 20.37 -46.13
C ALA A 3 -26.37 20.87 -45.49
N PHE A 4 -26.24 20.71 -44.17
CA PHE A 4 -24.97 20.85 -43.47
C PHE A 4 -24.26 19.50 -43.49
N LEU A 5 -23.13 19.43 -44.19
CA LEU A 5 -22.16 18.35 -44.05
C LEU A 5 -21.46 18.50 -42.69
N LEU A 6 -21.67 17.55 -41.78
CA LEU A 6 -20.78 17.33 -40.63
C LEU A 6 -19.62 16.45 -41.08
N VAL A 7 -18.42 16.99 -41.07
CA VAL A 7 -17.17 16.23 -41.14
C VAL A 7 -16.78 15.86 -39.71
N PRO A 8 -16.62 14.57 -39.35
CA PRO A 8 -16.09 14.21 -38.05
C PRO A 8 -14.57 14.47 -38.05
N LEU A 9 -14.13 15.39 -37.21
CA LEU A 9 -12.72 15.62 -36.92
C LEU A 9 -12.25 14.48 -36.00
N LEU A 10 -11.66 13.43 -36.58
CA LEU A 10 -10.90 12.43 -35.83
C LEU A 10 -9.63 13.08 -35.30
N LEU A 11 -9.65 13.50 -34.03
CA LEU A 11 -8.45 13.85 -33.27
C LEU A 11 -7.76 12.55 -32.85
N LEU A 12 -6.90 12.01 -33.72
CA LEU A 12 -5.84 11.10 -33.31
C LEU A 12 -4.77 11.94 -32.60
N ALA A 13 -4.88 12.06 -31.27
CA ALA A 13 -3.78 12.55 -30.45
C ALA A 13 -2.75 11.42 -30.30
N GLY A 14 -2.00 11.14 -31.38
CA GLY A 14 -0.74 10.42 -31.26
C GLY A 14 0.27 11.40 -30.68
N THR A 15 0.46 11.39 -29.36
CA THR A 15 1.68 11.97 -28.79
C THR A 15 2.83 11.09 -29.23
N ALA A 16 3.65 11.57 -30.16
CA ALA A 16 4.95 10.97 -30.41
C ALA A 16 5.82 11.26 -29.20
N TRP A 17 6.00 10.27 -28.32
CA TRP A 17 6.98 10.34 -27.25
C TRP A 17 8.36 10.16 -27.89
N GLY A 18 9.04 11.27 -28.17
CA GLY A 18 10.40 11.26 -28.74
C GLY A 18 11.49 11.66 -27.75
N GLN A 19 11.11 12.06 -26.53
CA GLN A 19 12.00 12.61 -25.51
C GLN A 19 11.52 12.18 -24.12
N ALA A 20 12.42 12.22 -23.13
CA ALA A 20 12.02 12.04 -21.74
C ALA A 20 11.00 13.11 -21.31
N SER A 21 10.04 12.68 -20.49
CA SER A 21 9.01 13.51 -19.88
C SER A 21 8.90 13.19 -18.40
N SER A 22 7.98 13.86 -17.70
CA SER A 22 7.70 13.55 -16.29
C SER A 22 6.22 13.38 -16.07
N TRP A 23 5.83 12.28 -15.42
CA TRP A 23 4.50 12.16 -14.85
C TRP A 23 4.48 12.80 -13.47
N VAL A 24 3.74 13.91 -13.33
CA VAL A 24 3.66 14.70 -12.09
C VAL A 24 2.28 14.55 -11.46
N VAL A 25 2.24 14.22 -10.17
CA VAL A 25 1.03 14.22 -9.34
C VAL A 25 1.19 15.25 -8.24
N GLY A 26 0.16 16.07 -8.03
CA GLY A 26 0.19 17.23 -7.16
C GLY A 26 0.80 18.48 -7.81
N SER A 27 0.82 19.58 -7.06
CA SER A 27 1.22 20.91 -7.53
C SER A 27 0.47 21.31 -8.82
N SER A 28 1.17 21.44 -9.93
CA SER A 28 0.62 21.74 -11.26
C SER A 28 0.34 20.50 -12.14
N GLY A 29 0.57 19.30 -11.61
CA GLY A 29 0.32 18.02 -12.28
C GLY A 29 -1.10 17.48 -12.07
N ASP A 30 -1.25 16.17 -12.17
CA ASP A 30 -2.53 15.50 -11.94
C ASP A 30 -2.99 15.67 -10.47
N PRO A 31 -4.27 15.99 -10.19
CA PRO A 31 -4.75 16.12 -8.82
C PRO A 31 -4.66 14.81 -8.02
N TRP A 32 -4.33 14.90 -6.73
CA TRP A 32 -4.21 13.73 -5.85
C TRP A 32 -5.48 12.89 -5.79
N ALA A 33 -6.64 13.50 -5.64
CA ALA A 33 -7.91 12.78 -5.61
C ALA A 33 -8.22 12.05 -6.94
N ASP A 34 -7.84 12.63 -8.08
CA ASP A 34 -8.14 12.06 -9.41
C ASP A 34 -7.27 10.84 -9.71
N VAL A 35 -6.03 10.84 -9.22
CA VAL A 35 -5.07 9.74 -9.39
C VAL A 35 -5.25 8.67 -8.30
N SER A 36 -6.00 8.92 -7.24
CA SER A 36 -6.12 7.95 -6.14
C SER A 36 -6.98 6.75 -6.54
N GLU A 37 -6.47 5.54 -6.34
CA GLU A 37 -7.31 4.34 -6.26
C GLU A 37 -7.92 4.26 -4.86
N ARG A 38 -7.09 4.56 -3.85
CA ARG A 38 -7.48 4.53 -2.46
C ARG A 38 -6.59 5.42 -1.60
N TRP A 39 -7.19 6.09 -0.64
CA TRP A 39 -6.46 6.80 0.41
C TRP A 39 -7.20 6.74 1.74
N ILE A 40 -6.49 6.86 2.85
CA ILE A 40 -7.12 6.99 4.18
C ILE A 40 -6.40 8.04 4.99
N ALA A 41 -7.21 8.81 5.71
CA ALA A 41 -6.76 9.85 6.63
C ALA A 41 -5.89 10.93 5.96
N LEU A 42 -6.11 11.17 4.66
CA LEU A 42 -5.54 12.25 3.87
C LEU A 42 -6.61 13.31 3.55
N ASP A 43 -6.15 14.51 3.24
CA ASP A 43 -6.94 15.66 2.84
C ASP A 43 -6.11 16.52 1.87
N ASP A 44 -6.63 16.77 0.67
CA ASP A 44 -6.03 17.62 -0.37
C ASP A 44 -6.76 18.97 -0.50
N SER A 45 -7.77 19.24 0.33
CA SER A 45 -8.56 20.47 0.28
C SER A 45 -7.95 21.63 1.06
N VAL A 46 -7.02 21.35 1.97
CA VAL A 46 -6.41 22.37 2.87
C VAL A 46 -5.42 23.26 2.12
N ARG A 47 -4.63 22.68 1.21
CA ARG A 47 -3.63 23.40 0.41
C ARG A 47 -3.74 22.91 -1.03
N LEU A 48 -4.15 23.82 -1.92
CA LEU A 48 -4.35 23.52 -3.33
C LEU A 48 -3.11 22.86 -3.95
N GLY A 49 -3.31 21.72 -4.59
CA GLY A 49 -2.26 20.94 -5.25
C GLY A 49 -1.43 20.06 -4.30
N ALA A 50 -1.58 20.18 -2.98
CA ALA A 50 -0.85 19.35 -2.03
C ALA A 50 -1.80 18.37 -1.31
N VAL A 51 -1.22 17.34 -0.71
CA VAL A 51 -1.94 16.38 0.14
C VAL A 51 -1.27 16.26 1.50
N GLN A 52 -2.06 16.12 2.56
CA GLN A 52 -1.57 16.02 3.93
C GLN A 52 -2.48 15.12 4.78
N PRO A 53 -2.03 14.64 5.95
CA PRO A 53 -2.91 13.95 6.88
C PRO A 53 -4.10 14.82 7.32
N ARG A 54 -5.30 14.24 7.35
CA ARG A 54 -6.52 14.90 7.80
C ARG A 54 -6.49 15.07 9.32
N SER A 55 -6.56 16.32 9.78
CA SER A 55 -6.60 16.61 11.21
C SER A 55 -7.88 16.05 11.86
N VAL A 56 -7.74 15.51 13.06
CA VAL A 56 -8.81 15.14 13.98
C VAL A 56 -9.02 16.32 14.94
N PRO A 57 -10.15 17.04 14.85
CA PRO A 57 -10.40 18.15 15.76
C PRO A 57 -10.78 17.63 17.16
N PRO A 58 -10.46 18.37 18.23
CA PRO A 58 -10.90 18.01 19.59
C PRO A 58 -12.42 17.82 19.67
N GLY A 59 -12.86 16.85 20.46
CA GLY A 59 -14.28 16.58 20.71
C GLY A 59 -15.04 15.91 19.57
N HIS A 60 -14.35 15.48 18.50
CA HIS A 60 -14.98 14.69 17.43
C HIS A 60 -14.88 13.20 17.75
N ASN A 61 -16.01 12.49 17.62
CA ASN A 61 -16.03 11.03 17.77
C ASN A 61 -15.33 10.40 16.56
N VAL A 62 -14.24 9.68 16.79
CA VAL A 62 -13.45 9.07 15.72
C VAL A 62 -14.10 7.80 15.18
N LEU A 63 -15.01 7.19 15.95
CA LEU A 63 -15.70 5.96 15.55
C LEU A 63 -16.77 6.22 14.49
N ARG A 64 -17.13 7.49 14.26
CA ARG A 64 -18.22 7.86 13.35
C ARG A 64 -17.84 9.01 12.43
N GLY A 65 -18.31 8.94 11.19
CA GLY A 65 -18.28 10.06 10.26
C GLY A 65 -19.25 11.17 10.67
N LEU A 66 -19.11 12.36 10.08
CA LEU A 66 -20.07 13.44 10.24
C LEU A 66 -21.40 13.02 9.60
N VAL A 67 -22.48 12.94 10.38
CA VAL A 67 -23.81 12.53 9.89
C VAL A 67 -24.28 13.46 8.77
N ARG A 68 -24.27 12.97 7.53
CA ARG A 68 -24.94 13.65 6.40
C ARG A 68 -26.42 13.29 6.44
N ALA A 69 -27.28 14.30 6.23
CA ALA A 69 -28.70 14.32 6.60
C ALA A 69 -29.65 13.38 5.84
N THR A 70 -29.20 12.24 5.30
CA THR A 70 -30.05 11.32 4.53
C THR A 70 -29.84 9.86 4.95
N GLY A 71 -30.95 9.14 5.03
CA GLY A 71 -31.12 7.88 5.75
C GLY A 71 -30.20 6.74 5.31
N VAL A 72 -30.01 5.82 6.26
CA VAL A 72 -29.02 4.73 6.26
C VAL A 72 -27.59 5.28 6.14
N ALA A 73 -27.17 6.04 7.15
CA ALA A 73 -25.75 6.36 7.29
C ALA A 73 -24.99 5.04 7.38
N ALA A 74 -24.20 4.73 6.35
CA ALA A 74 -23.21 3.66 6.45
C ALA A 74 -22.41 3.94 7.72
N GLN A 75 -22.29 2.94 8.60
CA GLN A 75 -21.45 3.05 9.79
C GLN A 75 -20.01 3.21 9.30
N VAL A 76 -19.57 4.45 9.16
CA VAL A 76 -18.24 4.83 8.70
C VAL A 76 -17.51 5.54 9.83
N ASN A 77 -16.18 5.47 9.89
CA ASN A 77 -15.38 6.24 10.83
C ASN A 77 -15.22 7.71 10.39
N ILE A 78 -14.45 8.49 11.15
CA ILE A 78 -14.13 9.89 10.85
C ILE A 78 -13.42 10.12 9.49
N PHE A 79 -12.82 9.06 8.92
CA PHE A 79 -12.17 9.09 7.61
C PHE A 79 -13.06 8.54 6.50
N ASP A 80 -14.37 8.40 6.76
CA ASP A 80 -15.38 7.99 5.80
C ASP A 80 -15.23 6.52 5.31
N TYR A 81 -14.50 5.68 6.07
CA TYR A 81 -14.36 4.24 5.82
C TYR A 81 -15.41 3.42 6.56
N SER A 82 -16.07 2.49 5.85
CA SER A 82 -17.06 1.59 6.42
C SER A 82 -16.47 0.62 7.44
N TRP A 83 -17.18 0.43 8.55
CA TRP A 83 -16.85 -0.58 9.55
C TRP A 83 -17.07 -1.99 9.02
N ALA A 84 -16.05 -2.82 9.19
CA ALA A 84 -16.18 -4.27 9.06
C ALA A 84 -16.68 -4.85 10.39
N PHE A 85 -17.59 -5.81 10.32
CA PHE A 85 -18.13 -6.51 11.51
C PHE A 85 -17.64 -7.96 11.60
N ALA A 86 -16.44 -8.18 11.07
CA ALA A 86 -15.71 -9.43 11.09
C ALA A 86 -14.26 -9.14 11.47
N LYS A 87 -13.67 -10.06 12.24
CA LYS A 87 -12.23 -10.06 12.52
C LYS A 87 -11.43 -10.58 11.33
N ASP A 88 -11.94 -11.63 10.70
CA ASP A 88 -11.29 -12.39 9.64
C ASP A 88 -11.01 -11.55 8.37
N PRO A 89 -9.74 -11.43 7.94
CA PRO A 89 -9.35 -10.70 6.73
C PRO A 89 -9.98 -11.24 5.44
N ASP A 90 -10.10 -12.56 5.28
CA ASP A 90 -10.68 -13.16 4.07
C ASP A 90 -12.12 -12.69 3.88
N ARG A 91 -12.90 -12.73 4.97
CA ARG A 91 -14.26 -12.18 5.00
C ARG A 91 -14.32 -10.68 4.73
N MET A 92 -13.30 -9.90 5.11
CA MET A 92 -13.26 -8.48 4.76
C MET A 92 -13.02 -8.27 3.27
N GLU A 93 -12.06 -9.00 2.69
CA GLU A 93 -11.72 -8.88 1.27
C GLU A 93 -12.93 -9.15 0.39
N ILE A 94 -13.74 -10.16 0.72
CA ILE A 94 -15.00 -10.47 0.02
C ILE A 94 -15.99 -9.30 0.11
N ASN A 95 -15.97 -8.51 1.18
CA ASN A 95 -16.82 -7.33 1.34
C ASN A 95 -16.18 -6.04 0.80
N ASN A 96 -15.09 -6.15 0.00
CA ASN A 96 -14.30 -5.01 -0.47
C ASN A 96 -13.75 -4.12 0.65
N GLN A 97 -13.46 -4.73 1.79
CA GLN A 97 -12.82 -4.09 2.93
C GLN A 97 -11.42 -4.66 3.12
N LEU A 98 -10.46 -3.84 3.55
CA LEU A 98 -9.07 -4.29 3.76
C LEU A 98 -8.59 -3.96 5.18
N VAL A 99 -7.82 -4.88 5.74
CA VAL A 99 -7.09 -4.66 6.99
C VAL A 99 -6.15 -3.47 6.84
N GLY A 100 -6.11 -2.60 7.86
CA GLY A 100 -5.29 -1.39 7.83
C GLY A 100 -5.90 -0.23 7.02
N TRP A 101 -7.02 -0.45 6.34
CA TRP A 101 -7.81 0.59 5.68
C TRP A 101 -9.15 0.75 6.39
N ASN A 102 -9.93 -0.32 6.47
CA ASN A 102 -11.23 -0.28 7.11
C ASN A 102 -11.11 -0.46 8.63
N PRO A 103 -11.87 0.31 9.42
CA PRO A 103 -12.06 0.00 10.83
C PRO A 103 -12.85 -1.30 10.99
N ARG A 104 -12.67 -2.01 12.11
CA ARG A 104 -13.27 -3.33 12.36
C ARG A 104 -13.79 -3.46 13.78
N MET A 105 -14.92 -4.11 13.96
CA MET A 105 -15.46 -4.45 15.27
C MET A 105 -15.86 -5.92 15.32
N TRP A 106 -15.48 -6.62 16.39
CA TRP A 106 -15.93 -7.98 16.64
C TRP A 106 -16.18 -8.21 18.14
N GLY A 107 -17.10 -9.12 18.45
CA GLY A 107 -17.29 -9.65 19.80
C GLY A 107 -16.40 -10.87 20.00
N GLY A 108 -15.86 -11.05 21.22
CA GLY A 108 -15.10 -12.25 21.55
C GLY A 108 -16.00 -13.47 21.73
N ASN A 109 -16.72 -13.50 22.84
CA ASN A 109 -17.68 -14.56 23.18
C ASN A 109 -19.15 -14.13 23.02
N ALA A 110 -19.39 -13.04 22.27
CA ALA A 110 -20.72 -12.46 22.06
C ALA A 110 -20.92 -12.10 20.58
N ALA A 111 -22.18 -12.05 20.15
CA ALA A 111 -22.52 -11.52 18.83
C ALA A 111 -22.07 -10.05 18.72
N VAL A 112 -21.59 -9.68 17.52
CA VAL A 112 -21.18 -8.31 17.22
C VAL A 112 -22.38 -7.36 17.27
N MET A 113 -22.32 -6.34 18.13
CA MET A 113 -23.41 -5.39 18.35
C MET A 113 -23.17 -4.12 17.54
N ARG A 114 -23.61 -4.12 16.28
CA ARG A 114 -23.37 -3.02 15.34
C ARG A 114 -23.84 -1.67 15.88
N GLY A 115 -24.97 -1.63 16.57
CA GLY A 115 -25.56 -0.38 17.06
C GLY A 115 -24.76 0.31 18.18
N LEU A 116 -23.66 -0.26 18.68
CA LEU A 116 -22.78 0.43 19.62
C LEU A 116 -22.04 1.63 19.01
N ILE A 117 -22.10 1.80 17.68
CA ILE A 117 -21.44 2.88 16.93
C ILE A 117 -22.32 3.41 15.79
N ASP A 118 -23.64 3.20 15.86
CA ASP A 118 -24.56 3.70 14.82
C ASP A 118 -24.96 5.16 15.03
N GLY A 119 -24.75 5.69 16.23
CA GLY A 119 -25.13 7.04 16.64
C GLY A 119 -26.55 7.18 17.14
N ASP A 120 -27.29 6.10 17.27
CA ASP A 120 -28.59 6.08 17.93
C ASP A 120 -28.39 5.99 19.44
N GLU A 121 -28.25 7.16 20.06
CA GLU A 121 -28.14 7.28 21.51
C GLU A 121 -29.46 6.97 22.26
N LEU A 122 -30.56 6.74 21.53
CA LEU A 122 -31.90 6.53 22.10
C LEU A 122 -32.25 5.05 22.24
N THR A 123 -31.63 4.17 21.46
CA THR A 123 -31.92 2.74 21.46
C THR A 123 -30.82 1.96 22.16
N ALA A 124 -31.18 1.01 23.01
CA ALA A 124 -30.20 0.10 23.60
C ALA A 124 -29.74 -0.91 22.54
N SER A 125 -28.51 -0.76 22.03
CA SER A 125 -27.89 -1.74 21.13
C SER A 125 -27.40 -2.99 21.85
N PHE A 126 -27.17 -2.92 23.16
CA PHE A 126 -26.66 -4.04 23.94
C PHE A 126 -27.42 -4.15 25.27
N VAL A 127 -27.80 -5.38 25.59
CA VAL A 127 -28.51 -5.77 26.81
C VAL A 127 -27.79 -6.92 27.46
N HIS A 128 -27.37 -6.74 28.71
CA HIS A 128 -26.65 -7.76 29.47
C HIS A 128 -27.45 -8.19 30.71
N PRO A 129 -28.28 -9.23 30.60
CA PRO A 129 -29.18 -9.60 31.68
C PRO A 129 -28.45 -10.19 32.89
N PRO A 130 -29.03 -10.06 34.10
CA PRO A 130 -28.57 -10.80 35.27
C PRO A 130 -28.91 -12.29 35.11
N ARG A 131 -28.17 -13.16 35.80
CA ARG A 131 -28.50 -14.58 35.85
C ARG A 131 -29.66 -14.85 36.81
N ILE A 132 -30.51 -15.81 36.44
CA ILE A 132 -31.65 -16.25 37.27
C ILE A 132 -31.17 -16.88 38.58
N ASP A 133 -30.01 -17.52 38.59
CA ASP A 133 -29.42 -18.20 39.76
C ASP A 133 -28.73 -17.24 40.75
N GLY A 134 -28.80 -15.93 40.52
CA GLY A 134 -28.20 -14.90 41.38
C GLY A 134 -26.67 -14.82 41.33
N ARG A 135 -26.01 -15.62 40.46
CA ARG A 135 -24.55 -15.55 40.25
C ARG A 135 -24.19 -14.40 39.31
N PRO A 136 -22.93 -13.93 39.32
CA PRO A 136 -22.46 -12.97 38.34
C PRO A 136 -22.65 -13.47 36.91
N ASN A 137 -23.13 -12.59 36.03
CA ASN A 137 -23.22 -12.86 34.60
C ASN A 137 -21.84 -13.03 33.96
N ALA A 138 -21.79 -13.67 32.80
CA ALA A 138 -20.53 -13.87 32.07
C ALA A 138 -19.92 -12.51 31.68
N ALA A 139 -18.60 -12.45 31.52
CA ALA A 139 -18.00 -11.29 30.88
C ALA A 139 -18.22 -11.37 29.37
N VAL A 140 -18.58 -10.26 28.75
CA VAL A 140 -18.63 -10.10 27.29
C VAL A 140 -17.72 -8.97 26.89
N PHE A 141 -17.12 -9.04 25.71
CA PHE A 141 -16.20 -8.02 25.25
C PHE A 141 -16.25 -7.78 23.75
N TYR A 142 -15.98 -6.52 23.39
CA TYR A 142 -15.92 -6.03 22.03
C TYR A 142 -14.54 -5.44 21.78
N THR A 143 -13.96 -5.77 20.64
CA THR A 143 -12.70 -5.21 20.17
C THR A 143 -12.96 -4.34 18.95
N PHE A 144 -12.34 -3.17 18.94
CA PHE A 144 -12.38 -2.19 17.86
C PHE A 144 -10.96 -2.03 17.32
N ASP A 145 -10.76 -2.28 16.04
CA ASP A 145 -9.59 -1.86 15.27
C ASP A 145 -9.96 -0.57 14.53
N LEU A 146 -9.29 0.54 14.79
CA LEU A 146 -9.57 1.82 14.14
C LEU A 146 -9.08 1.85 12.67
N GLY A 147 -8.36 0.81 12.22
CA GLY A 147 -7.73 0.70 10.90
C GLY A 147 -6.42 1.52 10.83
N VAL A 148 -6.52 2.80 11.20
CA VAL A 148 -5.41 3.73 11.34
C VAL A 148 -5.30 4.17 12.81
N PRO A 149 -4.10 4.21 13.41
CA PRO A 149 -3.94 4.71 14.77
C PRO A 149 -4.27 6.20 14.91
N ILE A 150 -5.09 6.52 15.90
CA ILE A 150 -5.49 7.90 16.22
C ILE A 150 -5.11 8.20 17.67
N ALA A 151 -4.67 9.42 17.94
CA ALA A 151 -4.36 9.85 19.29
C ALA A 151 -5.66 10.13 20.06
N LEU A 152 -5.99 9.27 21.04
CA LEU A 152 -7.24 9.35 21.81
C LEU A 152 -7.03 9.96 23.19
N ASP A 153 -7.93 10.85 23.61
CA ASP A 153 -7.93 11.50 24.93
C ASP A 153 -9.20 11.28 25.75
N SER A 154 -10.27 10.73 25.15
CA SER A 154 -11.49 10.43 25.88
C SER A 154 -12.21 9.22 25.29
N LEU A 155 -12.70 8.34 26.16
CA LEU A 155 -13.58 7.21 25.82
C LEU A 155 -14.88 7.36 26.62
N VAL A 156 -16.01 7.20 25.95
CA VAL A 156 -17.33 7.42 26.54
C VAL A 156 -18.24 6.26 26.19
N PHE A 157 -19.00 5.76 27.15
CA PHE A 157 -20.06 4.77 26.91
C PHE A 157 -21.20 4.95 27.90
N PHE A 158 -22.43 4.68 27.44
CA PHE A 158 -23.64 4.96 28.20
C PHE A 158 -24.83 4.12 27.71
N PRO A 159 -25.83 3.84 28.57
CA PRO A 159 -27.15 3.37 28.14
C PRO A 159 -27.95 4.54 27.53
N PRO A 160 -29.10 4.28 26.90
CA PRO A 160 -29.99 5.35 26.50
C PRO A 160 -30.33 6.29 27.66
N GLN A 161 -30.24 7.59 27.42
CA GLN A 161 -30.43 8.60 28.46
C GLN A 161 -31.91 8.97 28.71
N SER A 162 -32.80 8.43 27.89
CA SER A 162 -34.26 8.61 27.98
C SER A 162 -34.99 7.26 27.88
N GLY A 163 -36.29 7.25 28.15
CA GLY A 163 -37.11 6.04 28.07
C GLY A 163 -37.09 5.15 29.32
N PHE A 164 -37.89 4.07 29.24
CA PHE A 164 -38.04 3.07 30.29
C PHE A 164 -37.76 1.67 29.72
N THR A 165 -37.29 0.77 30.57
CA THR A 165 -37.23 -0.67 30.30
C THR A 165 -38.61 -1.32 30.49
N ASP A 166 -38.76 -2.56 30.04
CA ASP A 166 -40.01 -3.33 30.20
C ASP A 166 -40.44 -3.53 31.65
N ASP A 167 -39.48 -3.54 32.59
CA ASP A 167 -39.72 -3.57 34.04
C ASP A 167 -39.88 -2.16 34.66
N ASN A 168 -40.19 -1.16 33.84
CA ASN A 168 -40.50 0.23 34.23
C ASN A 168 -39.35 0.95 34.97
N ARG A 169 -38.10 0.59 34.70
CA ARG A 169 -36.92 1.32 35.19
C ARG A 169 -36.50 2.35 34.17
N ARG A 170 -36.01 3.52 34.62
CA ARG A 170 -35.41 4.51 33.72
C ARG A 170 -34.15 3.92 33.08
N GLN A 171 -34.04 3.96 31.76
CA GLN A 171 -32.90 3.34 31.06
C GLN A 171 -31.54 3.94 31.47
N ARG A 172 -31.47 5.25 31.72
CA ARG A 172 -30.31 5.93 32.33
C ARG A 172 -29.87 5.41 33.70
N ASN A 173 -30.68 4.59 34.36
CA ASN A 173 -30.31 3.96 35.63
C ASN A 173 -29.95 2.47 35.47
N VAL A 174 -29.86 1.99 34.23
CA VAL A 174 -29.54 0.61 33.86
C VAL A 174 -28.27 0.63 33.00
N PHE A 175 -27.16 1.00 33.63
CA PHE A 175 -25.82 1.08 33.01
C PHE A 175 -24.94 -0.09 33.45
N PRO A 176 -23.84 -0.39 32.74
CA PRO A 176 -22.92 -1.44 33.15
C PRO A 176 -22.28 -1.11 34.50
N VAL A 177 -22.46 -2.00 35.48
CA VAL A 177 -21.88 -1.85 36.82
C VAL A 177 -20.43 -2.34 36.86
N GLY A 178 -20.13 -3.40 36.10
CA GLY A 178 -18.77 -3.92 35.90
C GLY A 178 -18.28 -3.61 34.50
N TYR A 179 -17.12 -2.98 34.39
CA TYR A 179 -16.44 -2.77 33.12
C TYR A 179 -14.92 -2.80 33.24
N GLU A 180 -14.26 -3.06 32.13
CA GLU A 180 -12.83 -2.89 31.93
C GLU A 180 -12.60 -2.39 30.49
N VAL A 181 -11.79 -1.35 30.34
CA VAL A 181 -11.43 -0.78 29.04
C VAL A 181 -9.93 -0.82 28.91
N THR A 182 -9.45 -1.45 27.85
CA THR A 182 -8.02 -1.56 27.54
C THR A 182 -7.76 -1.09 26.12
N ARG A 183 -6.52 -0.69 25.84
CA ARG A 183 -6.09 -0.26 24.51
C ARG A 183 -4.69 -0.76 24.17
N THR A 184 -4.38 -0.81 22.88
CA THR A 184 -3.01 -0.90 22.39
C THR A 184 -2.86 -0.20 21.05
N ASN A 185 -1.64 0.25 20.76
CA ASN A 185 -1.26 0.67 19.42
C ASN A 185 -0.49 -0.42 18.66
N THR A 186 -0.01 -1.42 19.38
CA THR A 186 0.84 -2.47 18.83
C THR A 186 -0.05 -3.51 18.14
N PRO A 187 0.11 -3.71 16.82
CA PRO A 187 -0.54 -4.84 16.17
C PRO A 187 0.04 -6.15 16.72
N ALA A 188 -0.83 -7.14 16.95
CA ALA A 188 -0.46 -8.51 17.25
C ALA A 188 -1.15 -9.44 16.26
N ASP A 189 -0.53 -10.56 15.89
CA ASP A 189 -1.06 -11.47 14.89
C ASP A 189 -2.45 -11.99 15.28
N TRP A 190 -2.66 -12.31 16.55
CA TRP A 190 -3.97 -12.71 17.06
C TRP A 190 -5.01 -11.59 17.11
N LEU A 191 -4.63 -10.31 16.99
CA LEU A 191 -5.58 -9.21 16.82
C LEU A 191 -6.00 -9.03 15.36
N ILE A 192 -5.23 -9.56 14.41
CA ILE A 192 -5.38 -9.26 12.99
C ILE A 192 -5.78 -10.49 12.17
N PHE A 193 -5.10 -11.61 12.39
CA PHE A 193 -5.12 -12.79 11.52
C PHE A 193 -5.54 -14.07 12.27
N GLU A 194 -5.07 -14.29 13.49
CA GLU A 194 -5.23 -15.60 14.15
C GLU A 194 -6.46 -15.69 15.07
N GLU A 195 -6.89 -16.91 15.40
CA GLU A 195 -7.83 -17.14 16.48
C GLU A 195 -7.18 -16.88 17.84
N GLU A 196 -7.80 -16.03 18.66
CA GLU A 196 -7.19 -15.52 19.91
C GLU A 196 -6.93 -16.62 20.94
N ASP A 197 -7.91 -17.50 21.18
CA ASP A 197 -7.80 -18.57 22.17
C ASP A 197 -6.71 -19.59 21.80
N VAL A 198 -6.51 -19.83 20.50
CA VAL A 198 -5.47 -20.72 19.97
C VAL A 198 -4.10 -20.06 20.11
N ALA A 199 -3.96 -18.82 19.65
CA ALA A 199 -2.71 -18.09 19.69
C ALA A 199 -2.20 -17.86 21.12
N LEU A 200 -3.11 -17.60 22.06
CA LEU A 200 -2.79 -17.34 23.47
C LEU A 200 -2.88 -18.58 24.35
N GLY A 201 -3.22 -19.74 23.77
CA GLY A 201 -3.28 -21.04 24.47
C GLY A 201 -4.25 -21.08 25.65
N SER A 202 -5.20 -20.15 25.73
CA SER A 202 -6.14 -20.04 26.83
C SER A 202 -7.45 -19.42 26.36
N PRO A 203 -8.60 -20.02 26.70
CA PRO A 203 -9.88 -19.49 26.25
C PRO A 203 -10.30 -18.26 27.04
N GLY A 204 -10.94 -17.30 26.37
CA GLY A 204 -11.74 -16.27 27.02
C GLY A 204 -11.26 -14.83 26.78
N TYR A 205 -11.26 -14.03 27.85
CA TYR A 205 -10.93 -12.61 27.74
C TYR A 205 -9.45 -12.36 28.04
N HIS A 206 -8.78 -11.69 27.10
CA HIS A 206 -7.41 -11.19 27.27
C HIS A 206 -7.41 -9.66 27.19
N PRO A 207 -6.90 -8.94 28.20
CA PRO A 207 -6.78 -7.49 28.13
C PRO A 207 -5.70 -7.07 27.11
N LEU A 208 -5.86 -5.87 26.54
CA LEU A 208 -4.79 -5.22 25.76
C LEU A 208 -3.75 -4.59 26.69
N ASP A 209 -2.61 -4.17 26.12
CA ASP A 209 -1.41 -3.72 26.84
C ASP A 209 -1.65 -2.63 27.90
N GLU A 210 -2.51 -1.66 27.62
CA GLU A 210 -2.78 -0.53 28.51
C GLU A 210 -4.21 -0.61 29.07
N LEU A 211 -4.32 -0.68 30.40
CA LEU A 211 -5.59 -0.47 31.10
C LEU A 211 -5.95 1.02 31.12
N VAL A 212 -7.06 1.37 30.48
CA VAL A 212 -7.61 2.74 30.48
C VAL A 212 -8.48 2.98 31.71
N GLY A 213 -9.25 1.98 32.13
CA GLY A 213 -10.02 2.04 33.37
C GLY A 213 -10.84 0.78 33.62
N SER A 214 -11.06 0.45 34.89
CA SER A 214 -11.90 -0.68 35.29
C SER A 214 -12.59 -0.45 36.63
N THR A 215 -13.72 -1.11 36.82
CA THR A 215 -14.44 -1.15 38.10
C THR A 215 -15.44 -2.30 38.09
N PHE A 216 -15.81 -2.79 39.27
CA PHE A 216 -16.93 -3.72 39.48
C PHE A 216 -18.14 -3.06 40.15
N SER A 217 -18.06 -1.75 40.41
CA SER A 217 -19.04 -0.98 41.18
C SER A 217 -19.27 0.40 40.58
N ASN A 218 -19.39 0.49 39.25
CA ASN A 218 -19.75 1.74 38.58
C ASN A 218 -21.12 2.24 39.09
N ASN A 219 -21.19 3.54 39.36
CA ASN A 219 -22.43 4.23 39.75
C ASN A 219 -22.76 5.40 38.81
N GLN A 220 -22.07 5.51 37.67
CA GLN A 220 -22.25 6.56 36.67
C GLN A 220 -23.03 6.01 35.48
N SER A 221 -24.09 6.72 35.06
CA SER A 221 -24.80 6.37 33.83
C SER A 221 -23.97 6.62 32.59
N ILE A 222 -23.24 7.73 32.56
CA ILE A 222 -22.33 8.08 31.46
C ILE A 222 -20.94 7.93 32.02
N VAL A 223 -20.23 6.91 31.54
CA VAL A 223 -18.83 6.71 31.91
C VAL A 223 -17.99 7.50 30.92
N SER A 224 -17.13 8.38 31.43
CA SER A 224 -16.16 9.15 30.65
C SER A 224 -14.77 8.91 31.21
N LEU A 225 -13.95 8.17 30.47
CA LEU A 225 -12.56 7.89 30.79
C LEU A 225 -11.68 8.90 30.05
N ARG A 226 -10.68 9.47 30.72
CA ARG A 226 -9.77 10.49 30.15
C ARG A 226 -8.31 10.02 30.23
N PRO A 227 -7.91 9.04 29.40
CA PRO A 227 -6.53 8.58 29.36
C PRO A 227 -5.59 9.68 28.84
N PRO A 228 -4.27 9.55 29.09
CA PRO A 228 -3.28 10.36 28.38
C PRO A 228 -3.44 10.24 26.86
N LEU A 229 -3.27 11.36 26.14
CA LEU A 229 -3.31 11.39 24.69
C LEU A 229 -2.19 10.50 24.12
N ARG A 230 -2.57 9.39 23.49
CA ARG A 230 -1.64 8.43 22.85
C ARG A 230 -2.27 7.84 21.61
N PHE A 231 -1.45 7.54 20.61
CA PHE A 231 -1.89 6.76 19.47
C PHE A 231 -2.47 5.43 19.93
N THR A 232 -3.64 5.11 19.41
CA THR A 232 -4.40 3.92 19.71
C THR A 232 -4.91 3.34 18.40
N ARG A 233 -4.63 2.05 18.17
CA ARG A 233 -5.21 1.31 17.03
C ARG A 233 -6.32 0.39 17.49
N PHE A 234 -6.12 -0.29 18.62
CA PHE A 234 -7.07 -1.24 19.16
C PHE A 234 -7.64 -0.74 20.50
N LEU A 235 -8.96 -0.80 20.62
CA LEU A 235 -9.70 -0.61 21.85
C LEU A 235 -10.45 -1.89 22.20
N ARG A 236 -10.53 -2.22 23.48
CA ARG A 236 -11.32 -3.36 23.94
C ARG A 236 -12.13 -2.98 25.17
N PHE A 237 -13.44 -3.21 25.08
CA PHE A 237 -14.40 -2.94 26.13
C PHE A 237 -14.97 -4.26 26.62
N LYS A 238 -14.81 -4.53 27.91
CA LYS A 238 -15.39 -5.68 28.60
C LYS A 238 -16.47 -5.22 29.56
N PHE A 239 -17.58 -5.92 29.56
CA PHE A 239 -18.72 -5.72 30.45
C PHE A 239 -19.12 -7.03 31.12
N GLY A 240 -19.84 -6.95 32.24
CA GLY A 240 -20.34 -8.13 32.96
C GLY A 240 -19.50 -8.51 34.17
N GLY A 241 -19.57 -9.78 34.59
CA GLY A 241 -18.98 -10.23 35.85
C GLY A 241 -19.72 -9.70 37.08
N VAL A 242 -21.00 -9.32 36.94
CA VAL A 242 -21.83 -8.71 37.98
C VAL A 242 -23.23 -9.30 38.01
N THR A 243 -24.02 -9.02 39.04
CA THR A 243 -25.38 -9.58 39.21
C THR A 243 -26.50 -8.65 38.71
N SER A 244 -26.15 -7.53 38.08
CA SER A 244 -27.10 -6.52 37.60
C SER A 244 -27.33 -6.59 36.08
N LEU A 245 -28.48 -6.08 35.67
CA LEU A 245 -28.77 -5.73 34.28
C LEU A 245 -27.93 -4.51 33.87
N GLY A 246 -27.33 -4.55 32.68
CA GLY A 246 -26.68 -3.40 32.05
C GLY A 246 -27.16 -3.19 30.62
N LEU A 247 -27.33 -1.93 30.21
CA LEU A 247 -27.62 -1.53 28.84
C LEU A 247 -26.48 -0.66 28.30
N LEU A 248 -26.27 -0.70 26.98
CA LEU A 248 -25.50 0.30 26.26
C LEU A 248 -26.28 0.75 25.03
N ALA A 249 -26.28 2.05 24.79
CA ALA A 249 -26.66 2.64 23.52
C ALA A 249 -25.43 2.69 22.62
N GLU A 250 -24.43 3.47 23.04
CA GLU A 250 -23.32 3.87 22.18
C GLU A 250 -21.98 3.80 22.94
N ILE A 251 -20.92 3.53 22.20
CA ILE A 251 -19.53 3.71 22.56
C ILE A 251 -18.95 4.82 21.67
N GLN A 252 -18.24 5.76 22.27
CA GLN A 252 -17.63 6.89 21.60
C GLN A 252 -16.16 6.97 21.99
N ALA A 253 -15.31 7.28 21.02
CA ALA A 253 -13.90 7.55 21.25
C ALA A 253 -13.56 8.91 20.65
N PHE A 254 -12.86 9.75 21.41
CA PHE A 254 -12.50 11.10 21.00
C PHE A 254 -10.98 11.22 20.97
N GLY A 255 -10.51 11.92 19.96
CA GLY A 255 -9.09 12.18 19.75
C GLY A 255 -8.84 13.59 19.28
N ARG A 256 -7.58 13.90 19.05
CA ARG A 256 -7.14 15.18 18.49
C ARG A 256 -5.76 15.08 17.85
N GLY A 257 -5.47 16.01 16.94
CA GLY A 257 -4.20 16.07 16.22
C GLY A 257 -4.28 15.31 14.90
N TYR A 258 -3.18 14.73 14.45
CA TYR A 258 -3.08 13.98 13.21
C TYR A 258 -3.03 12.47 13.49
N PRO A 259 -3.54 11.62 12.58
CA PRO A 259 -3.37 10.18 12.68
C PRO A 259 -1.87 9.81 12.66
N GLN A 260 -1.51 8.67 13.25
CA GLN A 260 -0.11 8.23 13.26
C GLN A 260 0.40 7.92 11.85
N VAL A 261 -0.48 7.48 10.95
CA VAL A 261 -0.16 7.17 9.57
C VAL A 261 -1.33 7.55 8.68
N ALA A 262 -1.05 8.15 7.53
CA ALA A 262 -2.01 8.34 6.45
C ALA A 262 -1.48 7.64 5.20
N ARG A 263 -2.34 7.02 4.40
CA ARG A 263 -1.93 6.13 3.30
C ARG A 263 -2.55 6.56 1.98
N TYR A 264 -1.82 6.35 0.90
CA TYR A 264 -2.23 6.61 -0.47
C TYR A 264 -1.79 5.48 -1.39
N LEU A 265 -2.67 5.06 -2.28
CA LEU A 265 -2.43 4.16 -3.39
C LEU A 265 -2.96 4.85 -4.66
N SER A 266 -2.09 5.04 -5.65
CA SER A 266 -2.49 5.55 -6.96
C SER A 266 -3.27 4.50 -7.75
N GLN A 267 -4.10 4.94 -8.69
CA GLN A 267 -4.57 4.11 -9.80
C GLN A 267 -3.38 3.68 -10.64
N VAL A 268 -3.56 2.58 -11.37
CA VAL A 268 -2.59 2.14 -12.37
C VAL A 268 -2.50 3.19 -13.48
N LYS A 269 -1.30 3.73 -13.67
CA LYS A 269 -0.97 4.61 -14.77
C LYS A 269 -0.53 3.78 -15.96
N SER A 270 -1.25 3.88 -17.08
CA SER A 270 -0.76 3.41 -18.38
C SER A 270 0.03 4.50 -19.07
N PHE A 271 1.17 4.14 -19.67
CA PHE A 271 1.93 4.99 -20.58
C PHE A 271 1.61 4.71 -22.06
N GLY A 272 0.78 3.70 -22.35
CA GLY A 272 0.39 3.29 -23.70
C GLY A 272 1.41 2.39 -24.41
N GLU A 273 2.68 2.45 -24.02
CA GLU A 273 3.76 1.57 -24.46
C GLU A 273 4.73 1.30 -23.30
N PRO A 274 5.58 0.25 -23.39
CA PRO A 274 6.72 0.07 -22.51
C PRO A 274 7.63 1.30 -22.41
N VAL A 275 8.10 1.62 -21.21
CA VAL A 275 8.93 2.80 -20.94
C VAL A 275 10.14 2.50 -20.05
N SER A 276 11.13 3.38 -20.13
CA SER A 276 12.22 3.47 -19.15
C SER A 276 11.84 4.48 -18.06
N LEU A 277 12.20 4.15 -16.82
CA LEU A 277 11.92 4.94 -15.64
C LEU A 277 13.22 5.56 -15.12
N GLY A 278 13.17 6.87 -14.85
CA GLY A 278 14.33 7.64 -14.39
C GLY A 278 14.20 8.02 -12.92
N ARG A 279 14.44 9.28 -12.60
CA ARG A 279 14.40 9.76 -11.22
C ARG A 279 12.98 9.93 -10.71
N LEU A 280 12.82 9.68 -9.42
CA LEU A 280 11.68 10.09 -8.62
C LEU A 280 12.05 11.35 -7.82
N THR A 281 11.33 12.45 -8.03
CA THR A 281 11.48 13.68 -7.24
C THR A 281 10.20 14.00 -6.47
N TRP A 282 10.33 14.61 -5.30
CA TRP A 282 9.18 15.06 -4.51
C TRP A 282 9.49 16.30 -3.68
N HIS A 283 8.44 17.03 -3.32
CA HIS A 283 8.54 18.16 -2.40
C HIS A 283 7.67 17.91 -1.16
N PHE A 284 8.33 17.77 0.00
CA PHE A 284 7.70 17.40 1.26
C PHE A 284 8.13 18.33 2.39
N THR A 285 7.17 19.06 2.96
CA THR A 285 7.41 20.01 4.06
C THR A 285 6.82 19.48 5.36
N ARG A 286 7.60 19.56 6.44
CA ARG A 286 7.21 19.10 7.77
C ARG A 286 6.72 20.25 8.63
N TYR A 287 5.69 19.99 9.41
CA TYR A 287 5.04 20.98 10.26
C TYR A 287 4.78 20.44 11.65
N GLN A 288 4.77 21.37 12.62
CA GLN A 288 4.38 21.14 13.99
C GLN A 288 3.25 22.10 14.35
N GLN A 289 2.20 21.58 14.99
CA GLN A 289 1.16 22.37 15.62
C GLN A 289 1.55 22.65 17.08
N THR A 290 1.54 23.93 17.46
CA THR A 290 1.84 24.39 18.81
C THR A 290 0.62 24.22 19.74
N SER A 291 0.85 24.38 21.05
CA SER A 291 -0.23 24.36 22.05
C SER A 291 -1.27 25.47 21.88
N SER A 292 -0.92 26.58 21.22
CA SER A 292 -1.87 27.66 20.85
C SER A 292 -2.69 27.34 19.60
N GLY A 293 -2.42 26.20 18.95
CA GLY A 293 -3.06 25.80 17.68
C GLY A 293 -2.40 26.38 16.43
N SER A 294 -1.29 27.12 16.56
CA SER A 294 -0.56 27.66 15.41
C SER A 294 0.23 26.56 14.72
N ILE A 295 0.25 26.57 13.39
CA ILE A 295 1.03 25.64 12.58
C ILE A 295 2.33 26.34 12.17
N ILE A 296 3.46 25.73 12.45
CA ILE A 296 4.79 26.22 12.09
C ILE A 296 5.53 25.15 11.30
N GLU A 297 6.28 25.57 10.28
CA GLU A 297 7.21 24.68 9.59
C GLU A 297 8.31 24.24 10.56
N ASP A 298 8.58 22.94 10.62
CA ASP A 298 9.59 22.34 11.46
C ASP A 298 10.26 21.17 10.72
N PRO A 299 11.41 21.42 10.06
CA PRO A 299 12.14 20.38 9.35
C PRO A 299 12.60 19.21 10.23
N ALA A 300 12.67 19.40 11.56
CA ALA A 300 13.06 18.37 12.53
C ALA A 300 11.86 17.65 13.15
N ALA A 301 10.62 17.97 12.76
CA ALA A 301 9.43 17.29 13.25
C ALA A 301 9.52 15.78 12.95
N PRO A 302 9.08 14.89 13.86
CA PRO A 302 9.20 13.45 13.72
C PRO A 302 8.12 12.91 12.76
N VAL A 303 8.29 13.23 11.47
CA VAL A 303 7.39 12.88 10.38
C VAL A 303 8.21 12.29 9.24
N GLN A 304 7.77 11.13 8.76
CA GLN A 304 8.40 10.40 7.67
C GLN A 304 7.44 10.31 6.48
N LEU A 305 8.00 10.42 5.29
CA LEU A 305 7.33 10.10 4.03
C LEU A 305 7.96 8.82 3.51
N ILE A 306 7.14 7.81 3.27
CA ILE A 306 7.57 6.52 2.74
C ILE A 306 6.91 6.37 1.38
N ILE A 307 7.67 6.43 0.28
CA ILE A 307 7.16 6.20 -1.07
C ILE A 307 7.66 4.84 -1.56
N GLN A 308 6.80 4.11 -2.29
CA GLN A 308 7.15 2.87 -2.97
C GLN A 308 6.48 2.83 -4.34
N THR A 309 7.08 2.11 -5.27
CA THR A 309 6.64 2.01 -6.66
C THR A 309 6.64 0.57 -7.13
N ARG A 310 5.89 0.29 -8.20
CA ARG A 310 5.94 -0.95 -8.96
C ARG A 310 5.57 -0.67 -10.41
N SER A 311 6.07 -1.51 -11.31
CA SER A 311 5.72 -1.51 -12.74
C SER A 311 5.11 -2.85 -13.13
N GLY A 312 4.39 -2.86 -14.24
CA GLY A 312 3.77 -4.06 -14.78
C GLY A 312 3.57 -4.03 -16.29
N THR A 313 3.27 -5.21 -16.84
CA THR A 313 3.06 -5.43 -18.28
C THR A 313 1.58 -5.47 -18.67
N ASP A 314 0.65 -5.52 -17.71
CA ASP A 314 -0.79 -5.42 -17.92
C ASP A 314 -1.45 -4.36 -17.00
N ASP A 315 -2.75 -4.13 -17.18
CA ASP A 315 -3.51 -3.10 -16.48
C ASP A 315 -4.06 -3.54 -15.13
N ASP A 316 -3.80 -4.79 -14.70
CA ASP A 316 -4.38 -5.36 -13.48
C ASP A 316 -3.31 -5.91 -12.53
N PRO A 317 -2.96 -5.19 -11.46
CA PRO A 317 -1.95 -5.63 -10.52
C PRO A 317 -2.46 -6.67 -9.51
N ILE A 318 -3.67 -7.19 -9.71
CA ILE A 318 -4.37 -8.07 -8.78
C ILE A 318 -4.83 -9.34 -9.49
N ASP A 319 -4.43 -10.47 -8.94
CA ASP A 319 -4.98 -11.77 -9.28
C ASP A 319 -6.34 -11.98 -8.60
N HIS A 320 -7.33 -12.40 -9.38
CA HIS A 320 -8.70 -12.60 -8.93
C HIS A 320 -9.04 -14.09 -8.88
N PHE A 321 -9.64 -14.55 -7.77
CA PHE A 321 -9.98 -15.96 -7.58
C PHE A 321 -11.44 -16.17 -7.20
N ILE A 322 -12.08 -17.17 -7.83
CA ILE A 322 -13.38 -17.71 -7.42
C ILE A 322 -13.21 -19.15 -6.90
N PHE A 323 -14.24 -19.69 -6.25
CA PHE A 323 -14.25 -21.11 -5.89
C PHE A 323 -14.68 -21.99 -7.07
N ASP A 324 -13.97 -23.10 -7.30
CA ASP A 324 -14.36 -24.12 -8.26
C ASP A 324 -15.38 -25.13 -7.68
N GLU A 325 -15.79 -26.12 -8.48
CA GLU A 325 -16.74 -27.19 -8.07
C GLU A 325 -16.26 -28.02 -6.87
N LEU A 326 -14.96 -27.99 -6.58
CA LEU A 326 -14.33 -28.71 -5.46
C LEU A 326 -13.95 -27.75 -4.32
N SER A 327 -14.47 -26.53 -4.32
CA SER A 327 -14.17 -25.49 -3.32
C SER A 327 -12.69 -25.09 -3.27
N ARG A 328 -11.96 -25.21 -4.39
CA ARG A 328 -10.58 -24.75 -4.54
C ARG A 328 -10.55 -23.38 -5.22
N LEU A 329 -9.43 -22.68 -5.11
CA LEU A 329 -9.23 -21.40 -5.78
C LEU A 329 -9.00 -21.60 -7.29
N LEU A 330 -9.77 -20.87 -8.10
CA LEU A 330 -9.63 -20.79 -9.55
C LEU A 330 -9.34 -19.34 -9.94
N LYS A 331 -8.17 -19.08 -10.54
CA LYS A 331 -7.80 -17.78 -11.09
C LYS A 331 -8.72 -17.45 -12.27
N VAL A 332 -9.29 -16.26 -12.27
CA VAL A 332 -10.17 -15.72 -13.32
C VAL A 332 -9.77 -14.28 -13.62
N ASP A 333 -10.25 -13.73 -14.74
CA ASP A 333 -10.11 -12.30 -15.01
C ASP A 333 -10.99 -11.45 -14.07
N ARG A 334 -10.66 -10.16 -13.98
CA ARG A 334 -11.40 -9.21 -13.13
C ARG A 334 -12.89 -9.14 -13.47
N PRO A 335 -13.33 -9.00 -14.74
CA PRO A 335 -14.76 -8.95 -15.06
C PRO A 335 -15.52 -10.20 -14.57
N THR A 336 -14.95 -11.40 -14.75
CA THR A 336 -15.55 -12.65 -14.26
C THR A 336 -15.66 -12.66 -12.74
N TYR A 337 -14.66 -12.13 -12.03
CA TYR A 337 -14.71 -12.01 -10.57
C TYR A 337 -15.74 -10.99 -10.10
N GLU A 338 -15.84 -9.83 -10.76
CA GLU A 338 -16.81 -8.78 -10.42
C GLU A 338 -18.26 -9.23 -10.68
N ASP A 339 -18.49 -10.04 -11.71
CA ASP A 339 -19.79 -10.66 -12.00
C ASP A 339 -20.14 -11.83 -11.07
N ALA A 340 -19.14 -12.42 -10.40
CA ALA A 340 -19.36 -13.52 -9.47
C ALA A 340 -20.10 -13.07 -8.19
N PRO A 341 -21.03 -13.88 -7.66
CA PRO A 341 -21.72 -13.54 -6.42
C PRO A 341 -20.75 -13.45 -5.23
N ALA A 342 -20.87 -12.36 -4.47
CA ALA A 342 -20.17 -12.22 -3.19
C ALA A 342 -20.75 -13.15 -2.13
N VAL A 343 -19.91 -13.63 -1.20
CA VAL A 343 -20.37 -14.44 -0.06
C VAL A 343 -21.07 -13.54 0.96
N VAL A 344 -22.40 -13.52 0.93
CA VAL A 344 -23.22 -12.78 1.90
C VAL A 344 -23.62 -13.61 3.13
N HIS A 345 -23.45 -14.93 3.07
CA HIS A 345 -23.82 -15.87 4.12
C HIS A 345 -22.74 -16.96 4.30
N ALA A 346 -22.42 -17.30 5.54
CA ALA A 346 -21.43 -18.32 5.88
C ALA A 346 -21.71 -19.71 5.26
N ALA A 347 -22.99 -20.02 4.96
CA ALA A 347 -23.35 -21.27 4.27
C ALA A 347 -22.80 -21.36 2.84
N TYR A 348 -22.39 -20.25 2.23
CA TYR A 348 -21.86 -20.17 0.86
C TYR A 348 -20.38 -19.79 0.82
N GLU A 349 -19.68 -19.83 1.95
CA GLU A 349 -18.30 -19.33 2.10
C GLU A 349 -17.28 -20.01 1.18
N ARG A 350 -17.64 -21.15 0.58
CA ARG A 350 -16.84 -21.85 -0.44
C ARG A 350 -17.68 -22.44 -1.57
N ALA A 351 -18.83 -21.82 -1.84
CA ALA A 351 -19.73 -22.29 -2.88
C ALA A 351 -19.10 -22.06 -4.27
N PRO A 352 -19.18 -23.04 -5.19
CA PRO A 352 -18.65 -22.91 -6.53
C PRO A 352 -19.20 -21.67 -7.25
N GLY A 353 -18.32 -20.94 -7.94
CA GLY A 353 -18.64 -19.72 -8.68
C GLY A 353 -18.70 -18.44 -7.84
N PHE A 354 -18.54 -18.51 -6.52
CA PHE A 354 -18.52 -17.32 -5.65
C PHE A 354 -17.13 -16.69 -5.59
N GLN A 355 -17.09 -15.38 -5.35
CA GLN A 355 -15.86 -14.65 -5.06
C GLN A 355 -15.12 -15.31 -3.90
N ALA A 356 -13.82 -15.58 -4.07
CA ALA A 356 -12.98 -16.18 -3.05
C ALA A 356 -11.97 -15.16 -2.51
N ARG A 357 -10.88 -14.94 -3.26
CA ARG A 357 -9.69 -14.21 -2.80
C ARG A 357 -9.20 -13.25 -3.87
N ARG A 358 -8.49 -12.20 -3.44
CA ARG A 358 -7.59 -11.43 -4.30
C ARG A 358 -6.14 -11.59 -3.86
N GLY A 359 -5.20 -11.51 -4.79
CA GLY A 359 -3.77 -11.59 -4.52
C GLY A 359 -3.01 -10.55 -5.35
N GLU A 360 -1.77 -10.24 -4.96
CA GLU A 360 -0.90 -9.49 -5.87
C GLU A 360 -0.59 -10.37 -7.08
N ASP A 361 -0.71 -9.81 -8.28
CA ASP A 361 -0.14 -10.42 -9.48
C ASP A 361 1.39 -10.34 -9.38
N ILE A 362 2.06 -11.49 -9.39
CA ILE A 362 3.52 -11.61 -9.34
C ILE A 362 4.11 -12.10 -10.66
N GLU A 363 3.26 -12.40 -11.65
CA GLU A 363 3.64 -12.85 -12.99
C GLU A 363 3.87 -11.65 -13.90
N ASN A 364 2.98 -10.63 -13.86
CA ASN A 364 3.05 -9.46 -14.73
C ASN A 364 3.51 -8.18 -14.04
N TRP A 365 3.59 -8.18 -12.70
CA TRP A 365 3.95 -7.00 -11.91
C TRP A 365 5.15 -7.25 -11.00
N THR A 366 6.02 -6.23 -10.91
CA THR A 366 7.10 -6.24 -9.94
C THR A 366 6.54 -6.13 -8.52
N PRO A 367 7.20 -6.73 -7.50
CA PRO A 367 6.86 -6.42 -6.12
C PRO A 367 7.06 -4.93 -5.83
N TRP A 368 6.40 -4.42 -4.79
CA TRP A 368 6.65 -3.05 -4.32
C TRP A 368 8.13 -2.83 -4.02
N SER A 369 8.68 -1.73 -4.52
CA SER A 369 10.06 -1.32 -4.27
C SER A 369 10.34 -1.16 -2.77
N ILE A 370 11.60 -1.24 -2.38
CA ILE A 370 12.01 -0.68 -1.09
C ILE A 370 11.78 0.85 -1.06
N ALA A 371 11.56 1.39 0.14
CA ALA A 371 11.24 2.80 0.33
C ALA A 371 12.38 3.74 -0.11
N TYR A 372 12.03 4.78 -0.88
CA TYR A 372 12.98 5.81 -1.31
C TYR A 372 13.51 6.62 -0.12
N VAL A 373 14.75 7.11 -0.24
CA VAL A 373 15.44 7.80 0.86
C VAL A 373 15.52 9.29 0.58
N GLU A 374 15.88 9.66 -0.66
CA GLU A 374 16.11 11.06 -1.05
C GLU A 374 15.38 11.41 -2.34
N SER A 375 14.87 12.64 -2.41
CA SER A 375 14.28 13.14 -3.66
C SER A 375 15.37 13.24 -4.73
N GLY A 376 15.13 12.62 -5.88
CA GLY A 376 16.09 12.47 -6.96
C GLY A 376 16.71 11.07 -7.03
N ASP A 377 16.33 10.15 -6.14
CA ASP A 377 16.63 8.72 -6.24
C ASP A 377 16.13 8.16 -7.59
N GLU A 378 16.88 7.22 -8.18
CA GLU A 378 16.43 6.47 -9.35
C GLU A 378 15.24 5.57 -8.99
N VAL A 379 14.26 5.48 -9.90
CA VAL A 379 13.13 4.57 -9.74
C VAL A 379 13.64 3.14 -9.68
N ARG A 380 13.13 2.38 -8.71
CA ARG A 380 13.62 1.03 -8.40
C ARG A 380 12.72 -0.07 -8.96
N SER A 381 11.61 0.31 -9.59
CA SER A 381 10.78 -0.62 -10.35
C SER A 381 11.46 -0.93 -11.68
N ALA A 382 11.21 -2.12 -12.23
CA ALA A 382 11.80 -2.52 -13.50
C ALA A 382 11.31 -1.62 -14.65
N ASP A 383 12.20 -1.38 -15.62
CA ASP A 383 11.85 -0.81 -16.92
C ASP A 383 11.00 -1.80 -17.74
N GLY A 384 10.58 -1.40 -18.94
CA GLY A 384 9.92 -2.29 -19.89
C GLY A 384 8.43 -2.55 -19.61
N GLY A 385 7.94 -2.18 -18.43
CA GLY A 385 6.51 -2.14 -18.13
C GLY A 385 5.80 -0.99 -18.85
N ALA A 386 4.58 -1.24 -19.33
CA ALA A 386 3.70 -0.21 -19.88
C ALA A 386 2.81 0.44 -18.80
N PHE A 387 2.79 -0.16 -17.60
CA PHE A 387 1.97 0.25 -16.48
C PHE A 387 2.80 0.51 -15.24
N PHE A 388 2.35 1.45 -14.42
CA PHE A 388 3.08 1.88 -13.23
C PHE A 388 2.13 2.30 -12.12
N GLN A 389 2.52 2.03 -10.87
CA GLN A 389 1.77 2.42 -9.69
C GLN A 389 2.73 2.84 -8.59
N PHE A 390 2.33 3.86 -7.83
CA PHE A 390 3.01 4.26 -6.61
C PHE A 390 2.06 4.26 -5.42
N ARG A 391 2.63 4.12 -4.24
CA ARG A 391 1.96 4.31 -2.96
C ARG A 391 2.83 5.12 -2.03
N PHE A 392 2.20 5.80 -1.07
CA PHE A 392 2.95 6.42 0.01
C PHE A 392 2.25 6.34 1.36
N GLU A 393 3.05 6.45 2.41
CA GLU A 393 2.61 6.70 3.77
C GLU A 393 3.22 8.00 4.30
N ILE A 394 2.41 8.83 4.97
CA ILE A 394 2.89 9.92 5.82
C ILE A 394 2.72 9.46 7.26
N ALA A 395 3.83 9.19 7.94
CA ALA A 395 3.85 8.65 9.29
C ALA A 395 4.41 9.67 10.29
N THR A 396 3.89 9.69 11.52
CA THR A 396 4.40 10.56 12.59
C THR A 396 4.48 9.84 13.93
N GLU A 397 5.46 10.23 14.75
CA GLU A 397 5.57 9.77 16.14
C GLU A 397 4.91 10.74 17.14
N HIS A 398 4.45 11.90 16.69
CA HIS A 398 3.88 12.93 17.55
C HIS A 398 2.51 13.39 17.03
N PRO A 399 1.41 13.32 17.82
CA PRO A 399 0.06 13.65 17.36
C PRO A 399 -0.14 15.07 16.81
N PHE A 400 0.78 15.98 17.09
CA PHE A 400 0.72 17.36 16.60
C PHE A 400 1.80 17.68 15.57
N ALA A 401 2.49 16.68 15.03
CA ALA A 401 3.40 16.81 13.91
C ALA A 401 2.77 16.17 12.66
N PHE A 402 2.98 16.77 11.49
CA PHE A 402 2.48 16.26 10.22
C PHE A 402 3.34 16.75 9.06
N GLY A 403 3.12 16.17 7.88
CA GLY A 403 3.83 16.56 6.67
C GLY A 403 2.86 16.85 5.54
N VAL A 404 3.28 17.72 4.64
CA VAL A 404 2.55 18.12 3.43
C VAL A 404 3.37 17.70 2.23
N LEU A 405 2.79 16.87 1.37
CA LEU A 405 3.38 16.45 0.12
C LEU A 405 2.79 17.32 -1.00
N ASP A 406 3.61 18.20 -1.57
CA ASP A 406 3.19 19.09 -2.63
C ASP A 406 3.12 18.37 -3.97
N SER A 407 4.12 17.55 -4.30
CA SER A 407 4.14 16.80 -5.55
C SER A 407 5.06 15.59 -5.49
N VAL A 408 4.78 14.61 -6.34
CA VAL A 408 5.71 13.57 -6.78
C VAL A 408 5.84 13.63 -8.30
N ALA A 409 7.04 13.44 -8.83
CA ALA A 409 7.30 13.41 -10.25
C ALA A 409 8.21 12.24 -10.62
N PHE A 410 7.80 11.47 -11.61
CA PHE A 410 8.52 10.31 -12.14
C PHE A 410 9.01 10.65 -13.54
N GLU A 411 10.32 10.56 -13.77
CA GLU A 411 10.88 10.68 -15.12
C GLU A 411 10.58 9.41 -15.92
N VAL A 412 10.15 9.60 -17.17
CA VAL A 412 9.74 8.52 -18.06
C VAL A 412 10.24 8.82 -19.47
N SER A 413 10.77 7.84 -20.17
CA SER A 413 11.11 7.95 -21.59
C SER A 413 10.69 6.71 -22.38
N PRO A 414 10.50 6.81 -23.70
CA PRO A 414 10.45 5.64 -24.56
C PRO A 414 11.67 4.73 -24.34
N LEU A 415 11.48 3.42 -24.56
CA LEU A 415 12.60 2.49 -24.59
C LEU A 415 13.55 2.79 -25.76
N LEU A 416 14.83 2.48 -25.55
CA LEU A 416 15.87 2.52 -26.59
C LEU A 416 15.76 1.33 -27.55
N ALA A 417 15.37 0.16 -27.04
CA ALA A 417 15.05 -1.08 -27.76
C ALA A 417 13.80 -1.73 -27.14
N ASP A 418 13.02 -2.51 -27.90
CA ASP A 418 11.77 -3.11 -27.37
C ASP A 418 12.03 -4.17 -26.29
N SER A 419 13.19 -4.82 -26.33
CA SER A 419 13.66 -5.72 -25.27
C SER A 419 15.18 -5.74 -25.24
N VAL A 420 15.74 -5.85 -24.04
CA VAL A 420 17.18 -6.00 -23.83
C VAL A 420 17.39 -7.08 -22.78
N LEU A 421 17.83 -8.25 -23.24
CA LEU A 421 18.04 -9.40 -22.38
C LEU A 421 19.54 -9.65 -22.21
N ALA A 422 19.91 -10.13 -21.03
CA ALA A 422 21.24 -10.62 -20.80
C ALA A 422 21.30 -11.85 -19.90
N GLU A 423 22.34 -12.64 -20.13
CA GLU A 423 22.77 -13.72 -19.25
C GLU A 423 24.27 -13.69 -19.01
N VAL A 424 24.68 -14.20 -17.85
CA VAL A 424 26.08 -14.35 -17.47
C VAL A 424 26.42 -15.82 -17.37
N SER A 425 27.42 -16.25 -18.14
CA SER A 425 27.93 -17.62 -18.11
C SER A 425 29.44 -17.67 -17.84
N LEU A 426 29.96 -18.88 -17.68
CA LEU A 426 31.39 -19.13 -17.67
C LEU A 426 31.89 -19.39 -19.10
N ALA A 427 33.15 -19.07 -19.38
CA ALA A 427 33.77 -19.48 -20.64
C ALA A 427 33.92 -21.01 -20.68
N GLY A 428 33.06 -21.70 -21.44
CA GLY A 428 33.06 -23.16 -21.59
C GLY A 428 31.66 -23.78 -21.59
N PRO A 429 31.53 -25.12 -21.68
CA PRO A 429 30.24 -25.82 -21.81
C PRO A 429 29.50 -25.97 -20.47
N LEU A 430 29.77 -25.14 -19.47
CA LEU A 430 29.18 -25.26 -18.14
C LEU A 430 27.88 -24.43 -18.06
N PRO A 431 26.73 -25.05 -17.76
CA PRO A 431 25.43 -24.38 -17.80
C PRO A 431 25.11 -23.54 -16.55
N ASP A 432 25.97 -23.53 -15.52
CA ASP A 432 25.66 -22.89 -14.23
C ASP A 432 26.83 -21.96 -13.81
N PRO A 433 26.60 -20.65 -13.60
CA PRO A 433 27.64 -19.66 -13.29
C PRO A 433 28.14 -19.74 -11.83
N LYS A 434 28.44 -20.96 -11.34
CA LYS A 434 29.02 -21.20 -10.01
C LYS A 434 30.53 -21.29 -10.10
N VAL A 435 31.21 -20.47 -9.31
CA VAL A 435 32.68 -20.39 -9.27
C VAL A 435 33.19 -20.55 -7.84
N PRO A 436 34.40 -21.12 -7.65
CA PRO A 436 35.05 -21.07 -6.34
C PRO A 436 35.39 -19.63 -5.94
N LEU A 437 35.18 -19.29 -4.67
CA LEU A 437 35.50 -17.96 -4.15
C LEU A 437 37.00 -17.66 -4.29
N GLY A 438 37.30 -16.43 -4.73
CA GLY A 438 38.66 -15.91 -4.87
C GLY A 438 39.44 -16.49 -6.06
N VAL A 439 38.82 -17.33 -6.89
CA VAL A 439 39.47 -17.90 -8.09
C VAL A 439 39.19 -17.03 -9.30
N ASP A 440 40.27 -16.59 -9.95
CA ASP A 440 40.24 -15.76 -11.15
C ASP A 440 39.65 -16.52 -12.35
N THR A 441 38.38 -16.25 -12.64
CA THR A 441 37.55 -16.98 -13.60
C THR A 441 37.19 -16.09 -14.79
N THR A 442 37.05 -16.68 -15.97
CA THR A 442 36.57 -15.98 -17.15
C THR A 442 35.05 -16.07 -17.24
N PHE A 443 34.41 -14.91 -17.23
CA PHE A 443 32.98 -14.73 -17.38
C PHE A 443 32.66 -14.25 -18.79
N VAL A 444 31.47 -14.60 -19.24
CA VAL A 444 30.87 -14.18 -20.51
C VAL A 444 29.55 -13.52 -20.18
N TYR A 445 29.40 -12.26 -20.57
CA TYR A 445 28.17 -11.48 -20.45
C TYR A 445 27.59 -11.37 -21.87
N ASP A 446 26.55 -12.15 -22.17
CA ASP A 446 25.84 -12.07 -23.45
C ASP A 446 24.67 -11.11 -23.29
N ILE A 447 24.50 -10.21 -24.25
CA ILE A 447 23.45 -9.20 -24.28
C ILE A 447 22.79 -9.28 -25.66
N ARG A 448 21.47 -9.23 -25.70
CA ARG A 448 20.69 -9.20 -26.93
C ARG A 448 19.68 -8.08 -26.88
N THR A 449 19.67 -7.27 -27.93
CA THR A 449 18.65 -6.23 -28.15
C THR A 449 17.67 -6.69 -29.22
N VAL A 450 16.39 -6.37 -29.03
CA VAL A 450 15.31 -6.66 -29.97
C VAL A 450 14.59 -5.38 -30.35
N PHE A 451 14.32 -5.22 -31.66
CA PHE A 451 13.63 -4.10 -32.27
C PHE A 451 12.45 -4.61 -33.10
N ALA A 452 11.33 -4.85 -32.42
CA ALA A 452 10.06 -5.25 -33.04
C ALA A 452 9.26 -4.05 -33.57
N THR A 453 9.41 -2.89 -32.94
CA THR A 453 8.72 -1.65 -33.26
C THR A 453 9.60 -0.78 -34.16
N SER A 454 9.08 -0.38 -35.31
CA SER A 454 9.80 0.54 -36.20
C SER A 454 9.96 1.93 -35.57
N GLY A 455 11.16 2.49 -35.64
CA GLY A 455 11.42 3.89 -35.27
C GLY A 455 11.90 4.12 -33.83
N ARG A 456 12.31 3.07 -33.11
CA ARG A 456 13.09 3.23 -31.87
C ARG A 456 14.36 4.03 -32.17
N VAL A 457 14.72 4.93 -31.25
CA VAL A 457 15.88 5.82 -31.44
C VAL A 457 17.19 5.05 -31.33
N GLY A 458 17.21 3.91 -30.62
CA GLY A 458 18.39 3.08 -30.46
C GLY A 458 19.36 3.62 -29.41
N PHE A 459 20.53 3.01 -29.32
CA PHE A 459 21.56 3.30 -28.32
C PHE A 459 22.96 3.29 -28.95
N ASP A 460 23.91 3.97 -28.31
CA ASP A 460 25.31 4.04 -28.74
C ASP A 460 26.29 3.83 -27.58
N ALA A 461 25.80 3.40 -26.42
CA ALA A 461 26.62 3.01 -25.29
C ALA A 461 25.95 1.91 -24.46
N ILE A 462 26.79 1.06 -23.85
CA ILE A 462 26.40 0.03 -22.89
C ILE A 462 27.24 0.24 -21.64
N GLU A 463 26.59 0.26 -20.49
CA GLU A 463 27.27 0.17 -19.19
C GLU A 463 26.91 -1.13 -18.48
N LEU A 464 27.91 -1.81 -17.94
CA LEU A 464 27.74 -3.05 -17.19
C LEU A 464 28.40 -2.92 -15.83
N ASP A 465 27.66 -3.29 -14.80
CA ASP A 465 28.25 -3.54 -13.50
C ASP A 465 29.03 -4.84 -13.54
N VAL A 466 30.24 -4.79 -13.01
CA VAL A 466 31.18 -5.91 -12.98
C VAL A 466 31.81 -6.04 -11.60
N PRO A 467 32.26 -7.26 -11.21
CA PRO A 467 32.87 -7.44 -9.91
C PRO A 467 34.13 -6.57 -9.75
N PRO A 468 34.43 -6.07 -8.54
CA PRO A 468 35.60 -5.23 -8.32
C PRO A 468 36.91 -5.84 -8.84
N GLY A 469 37.65 -5.09 -9.66
CA GLY A 469 38.91 -5.54 -10.24
C GLY A 469 38.77 -6.46 -11.46
N ALA A 470 37.56 -6.53 -12.05
CA ALA A 470 37.34 -7.19 -13.33
C ALA A 470 38.26 -6.62 -14.42
N ARG A 471 38.77 -7.52 -15.28
CA ARG A 471 39.64 -7.19 -16.41
C ARG A 471 38.99 -7.61 -17.71
N PHE A 472 38.68 -6.63 -18.55
CA PHE A 472 38.13 -6.83 -19.88
C PHE A 472 39.09 -7.67 -20.74
N LEU A 473 38.54 -8.62 -21.50
CA LEU A 473 39.29 -9.49 -22.42
C LEU A 473 38.92 -9.25 -23.88
N GLY A 474 37.67 -8.91 -24.18
CA GLY A 474 37.21 -8.71 -25.54
C GLY A 474 35.70 -8.56 -25.64
N LEU A 475 35.27 -7.96 -26.75
CA LEU A 475 33.89 -7.76 -27.13
C LEU A 475 33.66 -8.43 -28.50
N GLU A 476 32.56 -9.15 -28.65
CA GLU A 476 32.02 -9.54 -29.95
C GLU A 476 30.71 -8.79 -30.18
N ILE A 477 30.47 -8.37 -31.42
CA ILE A 477 29.20 -7.80 -31.88
C ILE A 477 28.75 -8.70 -33.04
N ASP A 478 27.56 -9.30 -32.93
CA ASP A 478 27.03 -10.26 -33.90
C ASP A 478 28.00 -11.38 -34.27
N GLU A 479 28.56 -11.99 -33.22
CA GLU A 479 29.57 -13.07 -33.30
C GLU A 479 30.90 -12.67 -33.97
N VAL A 480 31.08 -11.40 -34.32
CA VAL A 480 32.33 -10.87 -34.89
C VAL A 480 33.14 -10.17 -33.81
N PRO A 481 34.43 -10.52 -33.62
CA PRO A 481 35.30 -9.81 -32.69
C PRO A 481 35.40 -8.32 -33.05
N ALA A 482 35.05 -7.46 -32.10
CA ALA A 482 35.12 -6.01 -32.25
C ALA A 482 36.49 -5.48 -31.79
N GLN A 483 36.98 -4.43 -32.46
CA GLN A 483 38.27 -3.81 -32.18
C GLN A 483 38.12 -2.44 -31.50
N GLU A 484 38.74 -2.28 -30.33
CA GLU A 484 38.78 -0.99 -29.62
C GLU A 484 39.48 0.09 -30.47
N GLY A 485 38.89 1.28 -30.50
CA GLY A 485 39.31 2.43 -31.31
C GLY A 485 38.74 2.45 -32.73
N ALA A 486 38.23 1.32 -33.23
CA ALA A 486 37.53 1.23 -34.52
C ALA A 486 36.03 1.02 -34.33
N ASP A 487 35.64 -0.03 -33.62
CA ASP A 487 34.24 -0.44 -33.44
C ASP A 487 33.64 0.06 -32.13
N PHE A 488 34.47 0.29 -31.10
CA PHE A 488 34.04 0.84 -29.81
C PHE A 488 35.18 1.57 -29.09
N SER A 489 34.85 2.39 -28.10
CA SER A 489 35.75 2.90 -27.07
C SER A 489 35.37 2.30 -25.72
N PHE A 490 36.36 1.98 -24.89
CA PHE A 490 36.14 1.32 -23.61
C PHE A 490 36.75 2.10 -22.45
N VAL A 491 35.98 2.20 -21.36
CA VAL A 491 36.44 2.77 -20.09
C VAL A 491 36.12 1.78 -18.97
N ALA A 492 37.15 1.41 -18.22
CA ALA A 492 37.01 0.60 -17.02
C ALA A 492 37.04 1.49 -15.77
N ALA A 493 36.02 1.35 -14.93
CA ALA A 493 36.02 1.79 -13.54
C ALA A 493 36.14 0.56 -12.61
N PRO A 494 36.38 0.73 -11.30
CA PRO A 494 36.62 -0.40 -10.40
C PRO A 494 35.57 -1.51 -10.44
N ASN A 495 34.30 -1.16 -10.63
CA ASN A 495 33.13 -2.04 -10.62
C ASN A 495 32.22 -1.85 -11.85
N LYS A 496 32.70 -1.19 -12.91
CA LYS A 496 31.87 -0.87 -14.08
C LYS A 496 32.70 -0.90 -15.35
N PHE A 497 32.10 -1.41 -16.42
CA PHE A 497 32.59 -1.31 -17.79
C PHE A 497 31.65 -0.42 -18.59
N SER A 498 32.19 0.59 -19.25
CA SER A 498 31.45 1.47 -20.15
C SER A 498 31.98 1.30 -21.57
N PHE A 499 31.10 0.86 -22.47
CA PHE A 499 31.34 0.75 -23.91
C PHE A 499 30.63 1.88 -24.63
N THR A 500 31.31 2.46 -25.60
CA THR A 500 30.81 3.55 -26.43
C THR A 500 31.03 3.17 -27.88
N PHE A 501 30.02 3.33 -28.71
CA PHE A 501 30.06 2.96 -30.11
C PHE A 501 30.07 4.19 -31.03
N PRO A 502 30.71 4.12 -32.21
CA PRO A 502 30.71 5.21 -33.17
C PRO A 502 29.39 5.31 -33.97
N GLN A 503 28.55 4.26 -33.92
CA GLN A 503 27.25 4.17 -34.56
C GLN A 503 26.14 3.97 -33.52
N ILE A 504 24.91 4.31 -33.88
CA ILE A 504 23.70 3.99 -33.12
C ILE A 504 23.19 2.61 -33.58
N PHE A 505 22.92 1.73 -32.63
CA PHE A 505 22.24 0.46 -32.86
C PHE A 505 20.72 0.66 -32.71
N ALA A 506 19.99 0.40 -33.80
CA ALA A 506 18.53 0.51 -33.88
C ALA A 506 17.89 -0.73 -34.54
N GLU A 507 18.62 -1.85 -34.54
CA GLU A 507 18.22 -3.15 -35.09
C GLU A 507 18.64 -4.24 -34.11
N ASP A 508 18.09 -5.45 -34.25
CA ASP A 508 18.49 -6.60 -33.44
C ASP A 508 20.00 -6.76 -33.46
N THR A 509 20.63 -6.83 -32.29
CA THR A 509 22.08 -6.91 -32.16
C THR A 509 22.44 -7.76 -30.96
N SER A 510 23.48 -8.56 -31.09
CA SER A 510 24.04 -9.37 -30.01
C SER A 510 25.42 -8.86 -29.61
N PHE A 511 25.69 -8.80 -28.31
CA PHE A 511 26.98 -8.42 -27.75
C PHE A 511 27.47 -9.53 -26.83
N ARG A 512 28.75 -9.86 -26.93
CA ARG A 512 29.41 -10.76 -25.98
C ARG A 512 30.61 -10.09 -25.36
N VAL A 513 30.50 -9.76 -24.08
CA VAL A 513 31.61 -9.21 -23.30
C VAL A 513 32.29 -10.35 -22.55
N ARG A 514 33.59 -10.53 -22.78
CA ARG A 514 34.43 -11.45 -22.01
C ARG A 514 35.28 -10.67 -21.02
N TYR A 515 35.31 -11.12 -19.77
CA TYR A 515 36.17 -10.53 -18.75
C TYR A 515 36.64 -11.57 -17.74
N ARG A 516 37.72 -11.27 -17.03
CA ARG A 516 38.20 -12.08 -15.90
C ARG A 516 38.01 -11.37 -14.59
N SER A 517 37.56 -12.10 -13.59
CA SER A 517 37.46 -11.59 -12.22
C SER A 517 37.50 -12.72 -11.20
N ALA A 518 37.81 -12.36 -9.95
CA ALA A 518 37.68 -13.24 -8.80
C ALA A 518 36.52 -12.77 -7.93
N ILE A 519 35.56 -13.66 -7.66
CA ILE A 519 34.38 -13.35 -6.84
C ILE A 519 34.66 -13.71 -5.38
N TYR A 520 34.48 -12.76 -4.46
CA TYR A 520 34.74 -12.95 -3.03
C TYR A 520 33.48 -13.01 -2.17
N GLN A 521 32.31 -12.89 -2.77
CA GLN A 521 31.01 -12.91 -2.12
C GLN A 521 30.21 -14.17 -2.51
N ALA A 522 29.31 -14.62 -1.64
CA ALA A 522 28.52 -15.83 -1.89
C ALA A 522 27.52 -15.68 -3.05
N SER A 523 27.09 -14.44 -3.32
CA SER A 523 26.22 -14.08 -4.44
C SER A 523 26.57 -12.68 -4.92
N LEU A 524 26.42 -12.42 -6.22
CA LEU A 524 26.65 -11.13 -6.83
C LEU A 524 25.57 -10.91 -7.90
N PHE A 525 24.91 -9.76 -7.84
CA PHE A 525 24.01 -9.29 -8.89
C PHE A 525 24.80 -8.37 -9.81
N LEU A 526 24.62 -8.52 -11.11
CA LEU A 526 25.30 -7.74 -12.13
C LEU A 526 24.22 -7.08 -12.99
N GLU A 527 24.13 -5.76 -12.90
CA GLU A 527 23.18 -4.95 -13.64
C GLU A 527 23.84 -4.37 -14.88
N GLY A 528 23.04 -3.84 -15.79
CA GLY A 528 23.53 -3.16 -16.97
C GLY A 528 22.47 -2.25 -17.56
N GLN A 529 22.91 -1.32 -18.41
CA GLN A 529 22.01 -0.37 -19.07
C GLN A 529 22.51 0.00 -20.46
N LEU A 530 21.56 0.24 -21.36
CA LEU A 530 21.78 0.90 -22.64
C LEU A 530 21.66 2.41 -22.47
N ILE A 531 22.46 3.16 -23.21
CA ILE A 531 22.44 4.62 -23.18
C ILE A 531 22.45 5.15 -24.62
N ASN A 532 21.59 6.14 -24.87
CA ASN A 532 21.71 7.00 -26.03
C ASN A 532 22.33 8.33 -25.59
N ARG A 533 23.53 8.64 -26.10
CA ARG A 533 24.29 9.81 -25.69
C ARG A 533 23.97 11.06 -26.51
N ASP A 534 23.03 11.00 -27.47
CA ASP A 534 22.59 12.18 -28.21
C ASP A 534 21.82 13.13 -27.27
N PRO A 535 22.37 14.32 -26.94
CA PRO A 535 21.70 15.27 -26.07
C PRO A 535 20.42 15.85 -26.69
N GLN A 536 20.21 15.73 -28.02
CA GLN A 536 18.97 16.13 -28.68
C GLN A 536 17.84 15.12 -28.48
N ALA A 537 18.18 13.83 -28.33
CA ALA A 537 17.21 12.78 -28.04
C ALA A 537 16.70 12.87 -26.59
N ALA A 538 17.59 13.22 -25.65
CA ALA A 538 17.27 13.41 -24.23
C ALA A 538 16.45 12.24 -23.65
N LEU A 539 16.88 11.00 -23.92
CA LEU A 539 16.25 9.77 -23.45
C LEU A 539 16.93 9.28 -22.17
N LEU A 540 16.17 8.54 -21.34
CA LEU A 540 16.72 7.90 -20.17
C LEU A 540 17.49 6.63 -20.58
N PRO A 541 18.47 6.19 -19.77
CA PRO A 541 19.03 4.86 -19.90
C PRO A 541 17.93 3.79 -19.80
N GLN A 542 18.12 2.69 -20.51
CA GLN A 542 17.24 1.51 -20.43
C GLN A 542 17.98 0.37 -19.74
N SER A 543 17.42 -0.14 -18.65
CA SER A 543 17.95 -1.27 -17.90
C SER A 543 17.97 -2.55 -18.73
N ILE A 544 18.98 -3.40 -18.51
CA ILE A 544 19.10 -4.72 -19.13
C ILE A 544 18.45 -5.77 -18.22
N GLU A 545 17.52 -6.53 -18.76
CA GLU A 545 16.79 -7.56 -18.02
C GLU A 545 17.51 -8.91 -18.05
N SER A 546 17.34 -9.71 -17.00
CA SER A 546 17.81 -11.10 -17.02
C SER A 546 16.97 -11.92 -17.98
N GLY A 547 17.61 -12.64 -18.90
CA GLY A 547 16.91 -13.53 -19.83
C GLY A 547 17.86 -14.34 -20.70
N ASP A 548 17.30 -15.22 -21.53
CA ASP A 548 18.10 -15.99 -22.49
C ASP A 548 18.52 -15.10 -23.68
N ALA A 549 19.73 -14.56 -23.60
CA ALA A 549 20.30 -13.72 -24.65
C ALA A 549 20.87 -14.52 -25.84
N ARG A 550 20.91 -15.85 -25.76
CA ARG A 550 21.45 -16.74 -26.81
C ARG A 550 20.37 -17.48 -27.61
N ALA A 551 19.09 -17.29 -27.26
CA ALA A 551 17.94 -17.97 -27.84
C ALA A 551 17.77 -17.84 -29.36
#